data_AF-A0A357Y332-F1
#
_entry.id   AF-A0A357Y332-F1
#
_cell.length_a   1.000
_cell.length_b   1.000
_cell.length_c   1.000
_cell.angle_alpha   90.00
_cell.angle_beta   90.00
_cell.angle_gamma   90.00
#
_symmetry.space_group_name_H-M   'P 1'
#
loop_
_entity.id
_entity.type
_entity.pdbx_description
1 polymer ?
#
loop_
_entity_poly.entity_id
_entity_poly.type
_entity_poly.pdbx_seq_one_letter_code
_entity_poly.pdbx_strand_id
1 'polypeptide(L)'
;MLDLSQLTTEQRNPRTARIDELPTLEMLQLINAEDQQVPLAVAKILPAIAQAVDVIARQLAHGGRLYYLGAGTSGRLGILDAV
;
A
#
# COMPACT_ATOMS: atom_id res chain seq x y z
N MET A 1 20.25 -5.62 15.48
CA MET A 1 19.83 -4.53 14.58
C MET A 1 19.11 -5.19 13.41
N LEU A 2 17.97 -4.66 12.95
CA LEU A 2 17.24 -5.24 11.82
C LEU A 2 18.08 -5.09 10.55
N ASP A 3 18.25 -6.16 9.77
CA ASP A 3 18.89 -6.07 8.45
C ASP A 3 17.85 -5.61 7.43
N LEU A 4 17.96 -4.35 7.01
CA LEU A 4 17.04 -3.73 6.05
C LEU A 4 17.12 -4.36 4.66
N SER A 5 18.25 -4.99 4.29
CA SER A 5 18.44 -5.55 2.95
C SER A 5 17.47 -6.70 2.63
N GLN A 6 16.93 -7.36 3.65
CA GLN A 6 15.96 -8.45 3.52
C GLN A 6 14.52 -7.95 3.33
N LEU A 7 14.24 -6.65 3.55
CA LEU A 7 12.91 -6.09 3.43
C LEU A 7 12.63 -5.71 1.98
N THR A 8 11.56 -6.25 1.40
CA THR A 8 11.16 -5.92 0.01
C THR A 8 10.97 -4.42 -0.21
N THR A 9 10.49 -3.69 0.80
CA THR A 9 10.27 -2.24 0.73
C THR A 9 11.55 -1.42 0.59
N GLU A 10 12.68 -1.96 1.01
CA GLU A 10 14.00 -1.31 0.96
C GLU A 10 14.85 -1.79 -0.23
N GLN A 11 14.33 -2.74 -1.03
CA GLN A 11 15.03 -3.26 -2.21
C GLN A 11 14.90 -2.31 -3.40
N ARG A 12 15.95 -2.25 -4.23
CA ARG A 12 15.92 -1.53 -5.50
C ARG A 12 15.11 -2.32 -6.53
N ASN A 13 14.21 -1.65 -7.23
CA ASN A 13 13.53 -2.22 -8.38
C ASN A 13 14.47 -2.23 -9.60
N PRO A 14 14.81 -3.39 -10.18
CA PRO A 14 15.72 -3.45 -11.33
C PRO A 14 15.18 -2.73 -12.58
N ARG A 15 13.85 -2.63 -12.73
CA ARG A 15 13.21 -1.94 -13.87
C ARG A 15 13.46 -0.43 -13.88
N THR A 16 13.79 0.15 -12.73
CA THR A 16 13.99 1.59 -12.55
C THR A 16 15.45 1.94 -12.23
N ALA A 17 16.39 1.04 -12.52
CA ALA A 17 17.81 1.21 -12.16
C ALA A 17 18.48 2.48 -12.73
N ARG A 18 17.94 3.01 -13.84
CA ARG A 18 18.40 4.24 -14.54
C ARG A 18 17.27 5.25 -14.74
N ILE A 19 16.28 5.27 -13.83
CA ILE A 19 15.06 6.09 -13.98
C ILE A 19 15.35 7.60 -14.12
N ASP A 20 16.45 8.06 -13.55
CA ASP A 20 16.95 9.43 -13.55
C ASP A 20 17.54 9.88 -14.90
N GLU A 21 17.79 8.95 -15.83
CA GLU A 21 18.36 9.22 -17.15
C GLU A 21 17.31 9.18 -18.27
N LEU A 22 16.06 8.83 -17.96
CA LEU A 22 15.01 8.63 -18.95
C LEU A 22 14.33 9.93 -19.38
N PRO A 23 13.83 10.00 -20.63
CA PRO A 23 12.85 11.01 -21.00
C PRO A 23 11.63 10.95 -20.07
N THR A 24 11.04 12.11 -19.76
CA THR A 24 9.93 12.21 -18.80
C THR A 24 8.77 11.27 -19.12
N LEU A 25 8.43 11.09 -20.40
CA LEU A 25 7.35 10.18 -20.79
C LEU A 25 7.67 8.72 -20.42
N GLU A 26 8.90 8.26 -20.65
CA GLU A 26 9.32 6.90 -20.33
C GLU A 26 9.37 6.67 -18.82
N MET A 27 9.86 7.66 -18.04
CA MET A 27 9.80 7.63 -16.58
C MET A 27 8.34 7.46 -16.08
N LEU A 28 7.40 8.24 -16.61
CA LEU A 28 6.00 8.16 -16.23
C LEU A 28 5.36 6.83 -16.65
N GLN A 29 5.74 6.26 -17.80
CA GLN A 29 5.29 4.94 -18.23
C GLN A 29 5.77 3.84 -17.28
N LEU A 30 7.02 3.91 -16.79
CA LEU A 30 7.53 2.96 -15.80
C LEU A 30 6.77 3.08 -14.47
N ILE A 31 6.53 4.29 -13.97
CA ILE A 31 5.74 4.51 -12.75
C ILE A 31 4.34 3.92 -12.91
N ASN A 32 3.66 4.23 -14.02
CA ASN A 32 2.31 3.71 -14.28
C ASN A 32 2.28 2.18 -14.39
N ALA A 33 3.31 1.57 -14.98
CA ALA A 33 3.42 0.11 -15.08
C ALA A 33 3.57 -0.57 -13.70
N GLU A 34 4.21 0.09 -12.72
CA GLU A 34 4.24 -0.37 -11.33
C GLU A 34 2.89 -0.17 -10.64
N ASP A 35 2.23 0.96 -10.85
CA ASP A 35 0.91 1.25 -10.26
C ASP A 35 -0.13 0.19 -10.66
N GLN A 36 -0.08 -0.30 -11.90
CA GLN A 36 -0.95 -1.37 -12.39
C GLN A 36 -0.79 -2.70 -11.63
N GLN A 37 0.32 -2.91 -10.93
CA GLN A 37 0.52 -4.11 -10.10
C GLN A 37 -0.26 -4.04 -8.78
N VAL A 38 -0.60 -2.84 -8.30
CA VAL A 38 -1.23 -2.65 -6.99
C VAL A 38 -2.61 -3.33 -6.91
N PRO A 39 -3.54 -3.12 -7.86
CA PRO A 39 -4.82 -3.82 -7.83
C PRO A 39 -4.67 -5.35 -7.89
N LEU A 40 -3.68 -5.86 -8.63
CA LEU A 40 -3.40 -7.29 -8.72
C LEU A 40 -2.88 -7.87 -7.40
N ALA A 41 -2.10 -7.10 -6.64
CA ALA A 41 -1.65 -7.48 -5.31
C ALA A 41 -2.82 -7.49 -4.31
N VAL A 42 -3.70 -6.49 -4.36
CA VAL A 42 -4.91 -6.42 -3.53
C VAL A 42 -5.84 -7.60 -3.83
N ALA A 43 -6.03 -7.94 -5.11
CA ALA A 43 -6.88 -9.06 -5.53
C ALA A 43 -6.49 -10.39 -4.87
N LYS A 44 -5.19 -10.62 -4.64
CA LYS A 44 -4.67 -11.85 -4.00
C LYS A 44 -5.03 -11.98 -2.53
N ILE A 45 -5.34 -10.87 -1.84
CA ILE A 45 -5.61 -10.85 -0.40
C ILE A 45 -7.07 -10.51 -0.06
N LEU A 46 -7.97 -10.48 -1.06
CA LEU A 46 -9.39 -10.23 -0.84
C LEU A 46 -10.02 -11.11 0.26
N PRO A 47 -9.67 -12.40 0.42
CA PRO A 47 -10.21 -13.20 1.52
C PRO A 47 -9.87 -12.64 2.91
N ALA A 48 -8.66 -12.10 3.11
CA ALA A 48 -8.25 -11.50 4.38
C ALA A 48 -8.90 -10.12 4.58
N ILE A 49 -9.05 -9.34 3.51
CA ILE A 49 -9.78 -8.07 3.55
C ILE A 49 -11.25 -8.31 3.94
N ALA A 50 -11.90 -9.31 3.34
CA ALA A 50 -13.28 -9.67 3.67
C ALA A 50 -13.44 -10.03 5.16
N GLN A 51 -12.53 -10.85 5.70
CA GLN A 51 -12.53 -11.19 7.12
C GLN A 51 -12.40 -9.94 8.02
N ALA A 52 -11.51 -9.00 7.66
CA ALA A 52 -11.36 -7.76 8.40
C ALA A 52 -12.65 -6.92 8.35
N VAL A 53 -13.27 -6.79 7.17
CA VAL A 53 -14.53 -6.06 6.97
C VAL A 53 -15.64 -6.67 7.83
N ASP A 54 -15.82 -7.99 7.82
CA ASP A 54 -16.88 -8.67 8.58
C ASP A 54 -16.74 -8.42 10.10
N VAL A 55 -15.52 -8.46 10.63
CA VAL A 55 -15.24 -8.17 12.04
C VAL A 55 -15.53 -6.71 12.35
N ILE A 56 -15.03 -5.79 11.53
CA ILE A 56 -15.21 -4.35 11.73
C ILE A 56 -16.69 -3.98 11.68
N ALA A 57 -17.42 -4.46 10.67
CA ALA A 57 -18.85 -4.18 10.50
C ALA A 57 -19.67 -4.66 11.71
N ARG A 58 -19.38 -5.86 12.23
CA ARG A 58 -20.03 -6.36 13.45
C ARG A 58 -19.76 -5.46 14.64
N GLN A 59 -18.51 -5.03 14.84
CA GLN A 59 -18.15 -4.17 15.96
C GLN A 59 -18.81 -2.78 15.87
N LEU A 60 -18.83 -2.18 14.68
CA LEU A 60 -19.50 -0.90 14.45
C LEU A 60 -21.02 -1.01 14.70
N ALA A 61 -21.66 -2.10 14.29
CA ALA A 61 -23.08 -2.35 14.54
C ALA A 61 -23.43 -2.44 16.05
N HIS A 62 -22.46 -2.80 16.89
CA HIS A 62 -22.61 -2.84 18.35
C HIS A 62 -22.11 -1.56 19.05
N GLY A 63 -21.97 -0.45 18.33
CA GLY A 63 -21.50 0.83 18.89
C GLY A 63 -20.00 0.91 19.13
N GLY A 64 -19.23 -0.01 18.56
CA GLY A 64 -17.77 0.02 18.54
C GLY A 64 -17.20 1.12 17.65
N ARG A 65 -15.88 1.22 17.62
CA ARG A 65 -15.12 2.21 16.84
C ARG A 65 -14.00 1.53 16.08
N LEU A 66 -13.73 2.00 14.86
CA LEU A 66 -12.54 1.62 14.09
C LEU A 66 -11.46 2.68 14.31
N TYR A 67 -10.24 2.23 14.58
CA TYR A 67 -9.08 3.11 14.77
C TYR A 67 -8.00 2.76 13.77
N TYR A 68 -7.53 3.75 13.01
CA TYR A 68 -6.31 3.66 12.23
C TYR A 68 -5.16 4.31 12.99
N LEU A 69 -4.01 3.63 13.03
CA LEU A 69 -2.80 4.10 13.68
C LEU A 69 -1.61 3.94 12.74
N GLY A 70 -0.79 4.97 12.58
CA GLY A 70 0.39 4.94 11.72
C GLY A 70 1.16 6.25 11.72
N ALA A 71 2.36 6.23 11.17
CA ALA A 71 3.22 7.41 10.98
C ALA A 71 3.34 7.79 9.50
N GLY A 72 3.78 9.02 9.22
CA GLY A 72 4.11 9.47 7.86
C GLY A 72 2.96 9.34 6.86
N THR A 73 3.21 8.75 5.70
CA THR A 73 2.20 8.54 4.65
C THR A 73 1.07 7.61 5.11
N SER A 74 1.39 6.49 5.77
CA SER A 74 0.38 5.54 6.24
C SER A 74 -0.59 6.16 7.26
N GLY A 75 -0.08 6.97 8.20
CA GLY A 75 -0.93 7.68 9.16
C GLY A 75 -1.85 8.70 8.51
N ARG A 76 -1.32 9.46 7.54
CA ARG A 76 -2.12 10.46 6.79
C ARG A 76 -3.19 9.81 5.90
N LEU A 77 -2.94 8.63 5.33
CA LEU A 77 -3.97 7.85 4.62
C LEU A 77 -5.06 7.36 5.57
N GLY A 78 -4.71 6.95 6.79
CA GLY A 78 -5.69 6.61 7.82
C GLY A 78 -6.57 7.81 8.21
N ILE A 79 -5.98 9.01 8.32
CA ILE A 79 -6.77 10.23 8.53
C ILE A 79 -7.69 10.49 7.35
N LEU A 80 -7.20 10.39 6.11
CA LEU A 80 -7.96 10.63 4.89
C LEU A 80 -9.18 9.71 4.75
N ASP A 81 -9.08 8.44 5.15
CA ASP A 81 -10.18 7.48 5.09
C ASP A 81 -11.20 7.65 6.23
N ALA A 82 -10.75 8.14 7.40
CA ALA A 82 -11.59 8.28 8.58
C ALA A 82 -12.44 9.58 8.60
N VAL A 83 -12.18 10.53 7.70
CA VAL A 83 -12.90 11.83 7.59
C VAL A 83 -13.85 11.85 6.41
#